data_AF-A0A0Q3VGV1-F1
#
_entry.id   AF-A0A0Q3VGV1-F1
#
_cell.length_a   1.000
_cell.length_b   1.000
_cell.length_c   1.000
_cell.angle_alpha   90.00
_cell.angle_beta   90.00
_cell.angle_gamma   90.00
#
_symmetry.space_group_name_H-M   'P 1'
#
loop_
_entity.id
_entity.type
_entity.pdbx_description
1 polymer ?
#
loop_
_entity_poly.entity_id
_entity_poly.type
_entity_poly.pdbx_seq_one_letter_code
_entity_poly.pdbx_strand_id
1 'polypeptide(L)'
;MSGPSLKKPDAHSSIHEAALNEAKELRDIFQRCLEDGQKEKALQVAEVIIEHWETRTLKHAESEEEGLYKEMVMENPELKDLVVQLTRDHDIMRRIVQQMKELLQKQEVDGEFTTLMDGVIIVDLVHNEDEMNKLLHNSKH
;
A
#
# COMPACT_ATOMS: atom_id res chain seq x y z
N MET A 1 -1.99 -11.54 17.96
CA MET A 1 -3.39 -11.92 17.67
C MET A 1 -3.90 -10.90 16.69
N SER A 2 -4.09 -11.32 15.44
CA SER A 2 -4.62 -10.49 14.37
C SER A 2 -6.00 -9.94 14.76
N GLY A 3 -6.30 -8.69 14.41
CA GLY A 3 -7.63 -8.12 14.65
C GLY A 3 -8.74 -8.93 13.94
N PRO A 4 -9.96 -9.04 14.51
CA PRO A 4 -11.05 -9.83 13.91
C PRO A 4 -11.45 -9.40 12.49
N SER A 5 -11.13 -8.16 12.11
CA SER A 5 -11.39 -7.60 10.77
C SER A 5 -10.46 -8.17 9.70
N LEU A 6 -9.21 -8.49 10.02
CA LEU A 6 -8.20 -8.98 9.06
C LEU A 6 -8.58 -10.33 8.43
N LYS A 7 -9.33 -11.17 9.17
CA LYS A 7 -9.76 -12.49 8.71
C LYS A 7 -11.07 -12.48 7.92
N LYS A 8 -11.80 -11.36 7.90
CA LYS A 8 -13.09 -11.26 7.22
C LYS A 8 -12.87 -10.68 5.83
N PRO A 9 -13.05 -11.45 4.74
CA PRO A 9 -12.73 -11.00 3.39
C PRO A 9 -13.38 -9.67 3.02
N ASP A 10 -14.66 -9.47 3.33
CA ASP A 10 -15.37 -8.23 3.00
C ASP A 10 -14.80 -7.02 3.74
N ALA A 11 -14.47 -7.19 5.03
CA ALA A 11 -13.89 -6.10 5.83
C ALA A 11 -12.47 -5.80 5.38
N HIS A 12 -11.72 -6.83 5.00
CA HIS A 12 -10.37 -6.73 4.50
C HIS A 12 -10.33 -5.98 3.15
N SER A 13 -11.13 -6.42 2.17
CA SER A 13 -11.28 -5.75 0.87
C SER A 13 -11.68 -4.29 1.02
N SER A 14 -12.60 -3.99 1.95
CA SER A 14 -13.06 -2.62 2.18
C SER A 14 -11.93 -1.69 2.66
N ILE A 15 -10.96 -2.20 3.43
CA ILE A 15 -9.81 -1.42 3.90
C ILE A 15 -8.89 -1.11 2.71
N HIS A 16 -8.57 -2.11 1.89
CA HIS A 16 -7.75 -1.97 0.69
C HIS A 16 -8.38 -1.00 -0.31
N GLU A 17 -9.66 -1.16 -0.63
CA GLU A 17 -10.38 -0.30 -1.56
C GLU A 17 -10.41 1.16 -1.09
N ALA A 18 -10.65 1.39 0.21
CA ALA A 18 -10.65 2.74 0.77
C ALA A 18 -9.26 3.38 0.66
N ALA A 19 -8.20 2.69 1.10
CA ALA A 19 -6.84 3.20 1.07
C ALA A 19 -6.36 3.48 -0.37
N LEU A 20 -6.66 2.59 -1.32
CA LEU A 20 -6.25 2.74 -2.71
C LEU A 20 -7.00 3.88 -3.42
N ASN A 21 -8.29 4.06 -3.15
CA ASN A 21 -9.06 5.18 -3.72
C ASN A 21 -8.57 6.53 -3.19
N GLU A 22 -8.34 6.64 -1.88
CA GLU A 22 -7.74 7.82 -1.25
C GLU A 22 -6.37 8.15 -1.87
N ALA A 23 -5.51 7.15 -2.11
CA ALA A 23 -4.21 7.33 -2.75
C ALA A 23 -4.32 7.87 -4.19
N LYS A 24 -5.30 7.39 -4.98
CA LYS A 24 -5.56 7.88 -6.34
C LYS A 24 -6.07 9.33 -6.35
N GLU A 25 -6.95 9.68 -5.43
CA GLU A 25 -7.43 11.06 -5.29
C GLU A 25 -6.29 12.02 -4.94
N LEU A 26 -5.42 11.64 -4.00
CA LEU A 26 -4.24 12.44 -3.65
C LEU A 26 -3.29 12.59 -4.84
N ARG A 27 -3.11 11.53 -5.65
CA ARG A 27 -2.31 11.56 -6.88
C ARG A 27 -2.86 12.58 -7.89
N ASP A 28 -4.18 12.62 -8.07
CA ASP A 28 -4.83 13.59 -8.96
C ASP A 28 -4.68 15.03 -8.47
N ILE A 29 -4.77 15.25 -7.15
CA ILE A 29 -4.56 16.57 -6.54
C ILE A 29 -3.11 17.02 -6.76
N PHE A 30 -2.13 16.14 -6.50
CA PHE A 30 -0.71 16.42 -6.68
C PHE A 30 -0.39 16.79 -8.13
N GLN A 31 -0.91 16.02 -9.09
CA GLN A 31 -0.73 16.26 -10.51
C GLN A 31 -1.24 17.65 -10.92
N ARG A 32 -2.42 18.05 -10.44
CA ARG A 32 -2.96 19.39 -10.72
C ARG A 32 -2.08 20.49 -10.13
N CYS A 33 -1.52 20.30 -8.93
CA CYS A 33 -0.58 21.26 -8.36
C CYS A 33 0.67 21.44 -9.23
N LEU A 34 1.19 20.36 -9.83
CA LEU A 34 2.32 20.46 -10.76
C LEU A 34 1.95 21.18 -12.05
N GLU A 35 0.81 20.83 -12.65
CA GLU A 35 0.32 21.44 -13.89
C GLU A 35 0.05 22.94 -13.75
N ASP A 36 -0.47 23.36 -12.60
CA ASP A 36 -0.73 24.77 -12.28
C ASP A 36 0.53 25.54 -11.82
N GLY A 37 1.69 24.87 -11.74
CA GLY A 37 2.93 25.47 -11.24
C GLY A 37 2.92 25.82 -9.74
N GLN A 38 2.02 25.20 -8.96
CA GLN A 38 1.82 25.47 -7.53
C GLN A 38 2.78 24.64 -6.66
N LYS A 39 4.08 24.92 -6.76
CA LYS A 39 5.14 24.10 -6.14
C LYS A 39 4.98 23.92 -4.63
N GLU A 40 4.66 24.98 -3.87
CA GLU A 40 4.50 24.89 -2.42
C GLU A 40 3.33 23.99 -2.02
N LYS A 41 2.24 24.01 -2.79
CA LYS A 41 1.11 23.10 -2.55
C LYS A 41 1.43 21.68 -2.96
N ALA A 42 2.18 21.47 -4.04
CA ALA A 42 2.64 20.13 -4.42
C ALA A 42 3.48 19.48 -3.31
N LEU A 43 4.36 20.26 -2.64
CA LEU A 43 5.12 19.80 -1.48
C LEU A 43 4.21 19.38 -0.31
N GLN A 44 3.18 20.18 0.01
CA GLN A 44 2.22 19.85 1.06
C GLN A 44 1.41 18.59 0.74
N VAL A 45 0.99 18.43 -0.52
CA VAL A 45 0.26 17.23 -0.95
C VAL A 45 1.19 16.00 -0.92
N ALA A 46 2.46 16.15 -1.28
CA ALA A 46 3.45 15.08 -1.18
C ALA A 46 3.67 14.59 0.26
N GLU A 47 3.68 15.49 1.24
CA GLU A 47 3.70 15.13 2.68
C GLU A 47 2.48 14.27 3.06
N VAL A 48 1.29 14.69 2.65
CA VAL A 48 0.03 13.96 2.92
C VAL A 48 0.02 12.59 2.23
N ILE A 49 0.54 12.49 1.01
CA ILE A 49 0.64 11.22 0.28
C ILE A 49 1.53 10.23 1.03
N ILE A 50 2.69 10.68 1.51
CA ILE A 50 3.61 9.82 2.27
C ILE A 50 2.96 9.37 3.58
N GLU A 51 2.35 10.30 4.32
CA GLU A 51 1.65 9.99 5.57
C GLU A 51 0.51 8.97 5.35
N HIS A 52 -0.26 9.12 4.27
CA HIS A 52 -1.31 8.18 3.88
C HIS A 52 -0.77 6.77 3.71
N TRP A 53 0.28 6.58 2.90
CA TRP A 53 0.89 5.25 2.70
C TRP A 53 1.45 4.66 4.00
N GLU A 54 2.13 5.47 4.83
CA GLU A 54 2.73 4.99 6.08
C GLU A 54 1.68 4.58 7.12
N THR A 55 0.61 5.35 7.26
CA THR A 55 -0.38 5.16 8.33
C THR A 55 -1.52 4.22 7.95
N ARG A 56 -1.78 4.03 6.65
CA ARG A 56 -2.86 3.19 6.14
C ARG A 56 -2.30 1.86 5.65
N THR A 57 -1.76 1.83 4.44
CA THR A 57 -1.34 0.58 3.78
C THR A 57 -0.18 -0.09 4.50
N LEU A 58 0.92 0.63 4.78
CA LEU A 58 2.10 0.00 5.38
C LEU A 58 1.87 -0.43 6.83
N LYS A 59 0.97 0.25 7.55
CA LYS A 59 0.57 -0.16 8.90
C LYS A 59 -0.34 -1.40 8.88
N HIS A 60 -1.21 -1.50 7.88
CA HIS A 60 -2.03 -2.68 7.64
C HIS A 60 -1.15 -3.88 7.27
N ALA A 61 -0.21 -3.70 6.33
CA ALA A 61 0.81 -4.68 5.94
C ALA A 61 1.60 -5.24 7.13
N GLU A 62 2.04 -4.38 8.05
CA GLU A 62 2.71 -4.80 9.29
C GLU A 62 1.80 -5.72 10.13
N SER A 63 0.52 -5.39 10.25
CA SER A 63 -0.45 -6.18 11.02
C SER A 63 -0.72 -7.56 10.40
N GLU A 64 -0.67 -7.66 9.08
CA GLU A 64 -0.80 -8.92 8.34
C GLU A 64 0.43 -9.80 8.52
N GLU A 65 1.62 -9.24 8.30
CA GLU A 65 2.90 -9.95 8.45
C GLU A 65 3.11 -10.44 9.88
N GLU A 66 2.78 -9.62 10.89
CA GLU A 66 2.97 -9.97 12.28
C GLU A 66 1.94 -10.96 12.82
N GLY A 67 0.75 -10.97 12.21
CA GLY A 67 -0.40 -11.74 12.65
C GLY A 67 -0.94 -12.68 11.58
N LEU A 68 -1.74 -12.15 10.65
CA LEU A 68 -2.57 -12.91 9.73
C LEU A 68 -1.77 -13.96 8.95
N TYR A 69 -0.66 -13.56 8.35
CA TYR A 69 0.16 -14.43 7.50
C TYR A 69 0.80 -15.57 8.28
N LYS A 70 1.26 -15.31 9.52
CA LYS A 70 1.81 -16.36 10.39
C LYS A 70 0.73 -17.36 10.77
N GLU A 71 -0.45 -16.88 11.14
CA GLU A 71 -1.60 -17.72 11.47
C GLU A 71 -2.02 -18.59 10.28
N MET A 72 -2.11 -18.01 9.07
CA MET A 72 -2.45 -18.72 7.84
C MET A 72 -1.44 -19.82 7.48
N VAL A 73 -0.13 -19.56 7.59
CA VAL A 73 0.90 -20.57 7.30
C VAL A 73 0.93 -21.67 8.37
N MET A 74 0.63 -21.34 9.64
CA MET A 74 0.49 -22.34 10.69
C MET A 74 -0.69 -23.28 10.45
N GLU A 75 -1.82 -22.75 9.97
CA GLU A 75 -3.02 -23.52 9.67
C GLU A 75 -2.88 -24.29 8.35
N ASN A 76 -2.26 -23.70 7.33
CA ASN A 76 -1.99 -24.31 6.04
C ASN A 76 -0.55 -24.01 5.54
N PRO A 77 0.40 -24.92 5.78
CA PRO A 77 1.79 -24.74 5.36
C PRO A 77 2.02 -24.58 3.86
N GLU A 78 1.08 -24.98 2.99
CA GLU A 78 1.19 -24.82 1.53
C GLU A 78 1.11 -23.35 1.10
N LEU A 79 0.55 -22.47 1.95
CA LEU A 79 0.45 -21.03 1.68
C LEU A 79 1.79 -20.29 1.85
N LYS A 80 2.84 -20.97 2.31
CA LYS A 80 4.13 -20.34 2.63
C LYS A 80 4.71 -19.55 1.44
N ASP A 81 4.71 -20.13 0.25
CA ASP A 81 5.30 -19.47 -0.92
C ASP A 81 4.48 -18.25 -1.36
N LEU A 82 3.15 -18.31 -1.23
CA LEU A 82 2.28 -17.16 -1.49
C LEU A 82 2.52 -16.03 -0.48
N VAL A 83 2.60 -16.34 0.81
CA VAL A 83 2.89 -15.35 1.86
C VAL A 83 4.25 -14.67 1.64
N VAL A 84 5.26 -15.41 1.19
CA VAL A 84 6.57 -14.84 0.85
C VAL A 84 6.44 -13.83 -0.30
N GLN A 85 5.61 -14.09 -1.31
CA GLN A 85 5.34 -13.16 -2.41
C GLN A 85 4.62 -11.90 -1.91
N LEU A 86 3.54 -12.06 -1.13
CA LEU A 86 2.77 -10.94 -0.58
C LEU A 86 3.64 -10.04 0.32
N THR A 87 4.45 -10.64 1.19
CA THR A 87 5.41 -9.89 2.03
C THR A 87 6.47 -9.19 1.19
N ARG A 88 6.88 -9.79 0.05
CA ARG A 88 7.83 -9.14 -0.86
C ARG A 88 7.23 -7.89 -1.50
N ASP A 89 5.95 -7.90 -1.81
CA ASP A 89 5.25 -6.74 -2.36
C ASP A 89 5.19 -5.60 -1.34
N HIS A 90 4.90 -5.90 -0.07
CA HIS A 90 5.00 -4.93 1.03
C HIS A 90 6.40 -4.28 1.10
N ASP A 91 7.45 -5.08 0.98
CA ASP A 91 8.82 -4.56 0.95
C ASP A 91 9.12 -3.68 -0.27
N ILE A 92 8.50 -3.95 -1.41
CA ILE A 92 8.61 -3.08 -2.60
C ILE A 92 7.92 -1.74 -2.30
N MET A 93 6.69 -1.77 -1.77
CA MET A 93 5.95 -0.56 -1.41
C MET A 93 6.73 0.29 -0.40
N ARG A 94 7.27 -0.31 0.66
CA ARG A 94 8.14 0.38 1.65
C ARG A 94 9.32 1.09 0.99
N ARG A 95 9.99 0.45 0.03
CA ARG A 95 11.14 1.03 -0.69
C ARG A 95 10.73 2.18 -1.61
N ILE A 96 9.58 2.10 -2.25
CA ILE A 96 9.08 3.19 -3.10
C ILE A 96 8.71 4.41 -2.25
N VAL A 97 7.96 4.20 -1.16
CA VAL A 97 7.60 5.27 -0.21
C VAL A 97 8.84 5.91 0.40
N GLN A 98 9.87 5.12 0.72
CA GLN A 98 11.14 5.65 1.21
C GLN A 98 11.86 6.52 0.17
N GLN A 99 11.86 6.14 -1.11
CA GLN A 99 12.41 6.99 -2.19
C GLN A 99 11.62 8.29 -2.34
N MET A 100 10.29 8.24 -2.23
CA MET A 100 9.45 9.44 -2.24
C MET A 100 9.81 10.39 -1.08
N LYS A 101 10.06 9.86 0.11
CA LYS A 101 10.53 10.64 1.27
C LYS A 101 11.86 11.33 1.01
N GLU A 102 12.79 10.65 0.34
CA GLU A 102 14.09 11.20 -0.02
C GLU A 102 13.97 12.34 -1.03
N LEU A 103 13.08 12.23 -2.02
CA LEU A 103 12.78 13.31 -2.96
C LEU A 103 12.10 14.50 -2.26
N LEU A 104 11.15 14.25 -1.36
CA LEU A 104 10.49 15.29 -0.58
C LEU A 104 11.50 16.07 0.29
N GLN A 105 12.45 15.39 0.93
CA GLN A 105 13.51 16.04 1.73
C GLN A 105 14.38 16.98 0.88
N LYS A 106 14.58 16.67 -0.40
CA LYS A 106 15.31 17.51 -1.35
C LYS A 106 14.43 18.57 -2.02
N GLN A 107 13.13 18.57 -1.74
CA GLN A 107 12.11 19.39 -2.40
C GLN A 107 12.02 19.15 -3.92
N GLU A 108 12.31 17.91 -4.34
CA GLU A 108 12.30 17.40 -5.71
C GLU A 108 10.99 16.63 -5.99
N VAL A 109 9.85 17.27 -5.71
CA VAL A 109 8.51 16.69 -5.92
C VAL A 109 8.02 16.94 -7.35
N ASP A 110 8.65 16.32 -8.32
CA ASP A 110 8.37 16.52 -9.75
C ASP A 110 7.85 15.25 -10.46
N GLY A 111 8.18 15.08 -11.75
CA GLY A 111 7.78 13.91 -12.53
C GLY A 111 8.35 12.60 -11.98
N GLU A 112 9.52 12.61 -11.33
CA GLU A 112 10.07 11.41 -10.69
C GLU A 112 9.20 11.00 -9.50
N PHE A 113 8.77 11.95 -8.67
CA PHE A 113 7.85 11.71 -7.56
C PHE A 113 6.52 11.12 -8.05
N THR A 114 5.99 11.65 -9.16
CA THR A 114 4.77 11.12 -9.81
C THR A 114 4.96 9.67 -10.27
N THR A 115 6.12 9.36 -10.85
CA THR A 115 6.43 8.00 -11.32
C THR A 115 6.48 7.00 -10.16
N LEU A 116 7.05 7.40 -9.01
CA LEU A 116 7.06 6.58 -7.80
C LEU A 116 5.65 6.38 -7.24
N MET A 117 4.82 7.42 -7.21
CA MET A 117 3.41 7.32 -6.80
C MET A 117 2.64 6.32 -7.65
N ASP A 118 2.73 6.45 -8.97
CA ASP A 118 2.06 5.54 -9.89
C ASP A 118 2.58 4.10 -9.71
N GLY A 119 3.89 3.95 -9.46
CA GLY A 119 4.52 2.66 -9.17
C GLY A 119 3.97 1.99 -7.91
N VAL A 120 3.88 2.70 -6.78
CA VAL A 120 3.34 2.12 -5.53
C VAL A 120 1.85 1.79 -5.66
N ILE A 121 1.06 2.61 -6.36
CA ILE A 121 -0.37 2.33 -6.65
C ILE A 121 -0.53 1.04 -7.43
N ILE A 122 0.31 0.79 -8.43
CA ILE A 122 0.24 -0.42 -9.25
C ILE A 122 0.62 -1.66 -8.44
N VAL A 123 1.67 -1.57 -7.60
CA VAL A 123 2.06 -2.69 -6.72
C VAL A 123 0.95 -3.01 -5.74
N ASP A 124 0.38 -2.00 -5.08
CA ASP A 124 -0.73 -2.15 -4.13
C ASP A 124 -1.95 -2.81 -4.79
N LEU A 125 -2.32 -2.38 -6.01
CA LEU A 125 -3.43 -2.98 -6.74
C LEU A 125 -3.22 -4.47 -7.02
N VAL A 126 -2.04 -4.86 -7.52
CA VAL A 126 -1.72 -6.26 -7.83
C VAL A 126 -1.66 -7.09 -6.55
N HIS A 127 -1.05 -6.54 -5.49
CA HIS A 127 -0.99 -7.17 -4.18
C HIS A 127 -2.38 -7.47 -3.63
N ASN A 128 -3.26 -6.46 -3.62
CA ASN A 128 -4.63 -6.58 -3.11
C ASN A 128 -5.43 -7.64 -3.88
N GLU A 129 -5.30 -7.70 -5.21
CA GLU A 129 -5.93 -8.74 -6.03
C GLU A 129 -5.42 -10.14 -5.66
N ASP A 130 -4.11 -10.30 -5.49
CA ASP A 130 -3.50 -11.59 -5.17
C ASP A 130 -3.86 -12.06 -3.76
N GLU A 131 -3.83 -11.18 -2.77
CA GLU A 131 -4.22 -11.52 -1.40
C GLU A 131 -5.69 -11.95 -1.32
N MET A 132 -6.59 -11.18 -1.94
CA MET A 132 -8.02 -11.48 -1.92
C MET A 132 -8.34 -12.79 -2.66
N ASN A 133 -7.73 -13.02 -3.82
CA ASN A 133 -8.07 -14.15 -4.69
C ASN A 133 -7.30 -15.44 -4.33
N LYS A 134 -6.08 -15.34 -3.80
CA LYS A 134 -5.20 -16.50 -3.57
C LYS A 134 -5.04 -16.84 -2.09
N LEU A 135 -5.08 -15.85 -1.19
CA LEU A 135 -4.94 -16.11 0.25
C LEU A 135 -6.31 -16.26 0.91
N LEU A 136 -7.14 -15.22 0.87
CA LEU A 136 -8.42 -15.18 1.61
C LEU A 136 -9.56 -15.95 0.95
N HIS A 137 -9.48 -16.22 -0.35
CA HIS A 137 -10.43 -17.11 -1.01
C HIS A 137 -10.19 -18.59 -0.63
N ASN A 138 -8.92 -18.99 -0.54
CA ASN A 138 -8.50 -20.36 -0.30
C ASN A 138 -8.59 -20.79 1.17
N SER A 139 -8.73 -19.85 2.11
CA SER A 139 -8.93 -20.13 3.54
C SER A 139 -10.35 -20.63 3.91
N LYS A 140 -11.17 -21.04 2.92
CA LYS A 140 -12.56 -21.50 3.10
C LYS A 140 -12.74 -23.03 3.16
N HIS A 141 -11.66 -23.80 3.21
CA HIS A 141 -11.67 -25.26 3.28
C HIS A 141 -10.82 -25.78 4.44
#